data_AF-A0AAX3DUZ6-F1
#
_entry.id   AF-A0AAX3DUZ6-F1
#
_cell.length_a   1.000
_cell.length_b   1.000
_cell.length_c   1.000
_cell.angle_alpha   90.00
_cell.angle_beta   90.00
_cell.angle_gamma   90.00
#
_symmetry.space_group_name_H-M   'P 1'
#
loop_
_entity.id
_entity.type
_entity.pdbx_description
1 polymer ?
#
loop_
_entity_poly.entity_id
_entity_poly.type
_entity_poly.pdbx_seq_one_letter_code
_entity_poly.pdbx_strand_id
1 'polypeptide(L)'
;MTEVLFYHLQGRTVEQVLPPLLEKSLARGWRVVVQSTSEERADALDSHLWTYRDDSFLPHATWRVADAAHQPILLTTGEGNPNGAKVRFLVDNAALPEDSGSYERMVLLFNGDDDEAVAMARDAWKQCKAKAFEVTYWQADEAGRWQRRD
;
A
#
# COMPACT_ATOMS: atom_id res chain seq x y z
N MET A 1 -10.15 -7.64 -13.58
CA MET A 1 -9.29 -6.51 -14.00
C MET A 1 -8.69 -5.94 -12.73
N THR A 2 -7.38 -5.72 -12.68
CA THR A 2 -6.73 -5.15 -11.49
C THR A 2 -7.11 -3.68 -11.35
N GLU A 3 -7.52 -3.30 -10.14
CA GLU A 3 -7.77 -1.90 -9.77
C GLU A 3 -6.53 -1.31 -9.07
N VAL A 4 -6.13 -0.10 -9.44
CA VAL A 4 -5.01 0.62 -8.82
C VAL A 4 -5.50 1.95 -8.28
N LEU A 5 -5.37 2.14 -6.97
CA LEU A 5 -5.77 3.36 -6.28
C LEU A 5 -4.52 4.17 -5.94
N PHE A 6 -4.43 5.37 -6.48
CA PHE A 6 -3.36 6.32 -6.20
C PHE A 6 -3.83 7.28 -5.11
N TYR A 7 -3.22 7.20 -3.92
CA TYR A 7 -3.51 8.07 -2.79
C TYR A 7 -2.44 9.16 -2.70
N HIS A 8 -2.88 10.39 -2.96
CA HIS A 8 -2.07 11.59 -2.81
C HIS A 8 -2.09 12.04 -1.35
N LEU A 9 -0.98 11.88 -0.65
CA LEU A 9 -0.84 12.27 0.74
C LEU A 9 -0.39 13.73 0.83
N GLN A 10 -1.26 14.62 1.31
CA GLN A 10 -0.91 16.01 1.58
C GLN A 10 -1.06 16.29 3.07
N GLY A 11 0.03 16.67 3.72
CA GLY A 11 0.05 16.89 5.17
C GLY A 11 -0.28 15.64 6.01
N ARG A 12 -0.17 14.43 5.45
CA ARG A 12 -0.35 13.15 6.14
C ARG A 12 0.74 12.17 5.76
N THR A 13 1.15 11.33 6.70
CA THR A 13 2.18 10.31 6.45
C THR A 13 1.57 8.96 6.09
N VAL A 14 2.39 8.07 5.54
CA VAL A 14 2.00 6.68 5.27
C VAL A 14 1.51 6.01 6.56
N GLU A 15 2.20 6.22 7.67
CA GLU A 15 1.90 5.68 8.99
C GLU A 15 0.49 6.09 9.49
N GLN A 16 0.00 7.26 9.09
CA GLN A 16 -1.34 7.73 9.44
C GLN A 16 -2.43 7.15 8.54
N VAL A 17 -2.10 6.87 7.26
CA VAL A 17 -3.09 6.50 6.24
C VAL A 17 -3.17 5.00 5.99
N LEU A 18 -2.04 4.30 6.09
CA LEU A 18 -1.95 2.87 5.83
C LEU A 18 -2.79 2.03 6.80
N PRO A 19 -2.74 2.19 8.13
CA PRO A 19 -3.42 1.26 9.05
C PRO A 19 -4.94 1.17 8.84
N PRO A 20 -5.70 2.28 8.70
CA PRO A 20 -7.13 2.20 8.40
C PRO A 20 -7.47 1.54 7.05
N LEU A 21 -6.56 1.58 6.08
CA LEU A 21 -6.73 0.87 4.80
C LEU A 21 -6.46 -0.63 4.94
N LEU A 22 -5.51 -1.01 5.79
CA LEU A 22 -5.24 -2.40 6.14
C LEU A 22 -6.42 -3.02 6.90
N GLU A 23 -6.98 -2.31 7.89
CA GLU A 23 -8.19 -2.74 8.61
C GLU A 23 -9.34 -3.04 7.64
N LYS A 24 -9.60 -2.13 6.68
CA LYS A 24 -10.65 -2.32 5.67
C LYS A 24 -10.40 -3.51 4.77
N SER A 25 -9.14 -3.81 4.47
CA SER A 25 -8.76 -4.98 3.67
C SER A 25 -9.01 -6.28 4.46
N LEU A 26 -8.57 -6.32 5.72
CA LEU A 26 -8.80 -7.47 6.60
C LEU A 26 -10.28 -7.70 6.89
N ALA A 27 -11.06 -6.63 7.10
CA ALA A 27 -12.51 -6.73 7.31
C ALA A 27 -13.25 -7.34 6.10
N ARG A 28 -12.65 -7.31 4.91
CA ARG A 28 -13.14 -7.98 3.69
C ARG A 28 -12.60 -9.40 3.52
N GLY A 29 -11.83 -9.90 4.47
CA GLY A 29 -11.16 -11.20 4.40
C GLY A 29 -10.01 -11.23 3.40
N TRP A 30 -9.47 -10.07 2.99
CA TRP A 30 -8.36 -10.02 2.05
C TRP A 30 -7.02 -10.14 2.76
N ARG A 31 -6.12 -10.92 2.14
CA ARG A 31 -4.69 -10.91 2.49
C ARG A 31 -3.98 -9.76 1.77
N VAL A 32 -3.00 -9.19 2.44
CA VAL A 32 -2.31 -7.98 2.02
C VAL A 32 -0.80 -8.19 2.02
N VAL A 33 -0.13 -7.60 1.03
CA VAL A 33 1.30 -7.30 1.09
C VAL A 33 1.49 -5.79 1.13
N VAL A 34 2.41 -5.31 1.96
CA VAL A 34 2.90 -3.93 1.96
C VAL A 34 4.36 -3.96 1.52
N GLN A 35 4.67 -3.29 0.42
CA GLN A 35 6.00 -3.18 -0.14
C GLN A 35 6.60 -1.82 0.19
N SER A 36 7.69 -1.80 0.95
CA SER A 36 8.57 -0.63 1.15
C SER A 36 9.82 -0.74 0.29
N THR A 37 10.61 0.34 0.24
CA THR A 37 11.86 0.40 -0.54
C THR A 37 13.12 0.04 0.26
N SER A 38 13.02 -0.10 1.58
CA SER A 38 14.14 -0.50 2.44
C SER A 38 13.69 -1.32 3.65
N GLU A 39 14.63 -2.10 4.21
CA GLU A 39 14.37 -2.89 5.42
C GLU A 39 14.06 -1.99 6.62
N GLU A 40 14.76 -0.88 6.76
CA GLU A 40 14.52 0.12 7.82
C GLU A 40 13.08 0.64 7.77
N ARG A 41 12.56 0.92 6.57
CA ARG A 41 11.17 1.36 6.40
C ARG A 41 10.18 0.25 6.71
N ALA A 42 10.48 -0.99 6.35
CA ALA A 42 9.63 -2.12 6.71
C ALA A 42 9.57 -2.34 8.24
N ASP A 43 10.71 -2.21 8.93
CA ASP A 43 10.82 -2.36 10.38
C ASP A 43 10.12 -1.22 11.14
N ALA A 44 10.22 0.00 10.61
CA ALA A 44 9.48 1.15 11.13
C ALA A 44 7.96 0.94 11.02
N LEU A 45 7.50 0.41 9.88
CA LEU A 45 6.08 0.08 9.69
C LEU A 45 5.63 -1.08 10.59
N ASP A 46 6.44 -2.14 10.74
CA ASP A 46 6.16 -3.26 11.66
C ASP A 46 5.94 -2.74 13.09
N SER A 47 6.88 -1.93 13.58
CA SER A 47 6.79 -1.34 14.93
C SER A 47 5.57 -0.42 15.09
N HIS A 48 5.29 0.40 14.08
CA HIS A 48 4.16 1.34 14.11
C HIS A 48 2.80 0.62 14.10
N LEU A 49 2.64 -0.40 13.26
CA LEU A 49 1.38 -1.12 13.12
C LEU A 49 0.95 -1.85 14.40
N TRP A 50 1.89 -2.19 15.29
CA TRP A 50 1.58 -2.73 16.62
C TRP A 50 1.06 -1.70 17.61
N THR A 51 1.35 -0.42 17.42
CA THR A 51 1.10 0.63 18.42
C THR A 51 0.21 1.77 17.91
N TYR A 52 -0.25 1.72 16.65
CA TYR A 52 -0.95 2.85 16.04
C TYR A 52 -2.31 3.18 16.70
N ARG A 53 -2.97 2.21 17.34
CA ARG A 53 -4.22 2.40 18.10
C ARG A 53 -4.41 1.27 19.13
N ASP A 54 -4.66 1.63 20.38
CA ASP A 54 -4.74 0.68 21.51
C ASP A 54 -5.82 -0.41 21.36
N ASP A 55 -6.89 -0.13 20.61
CA ASP A 55 -8.01 -1.04 20.37
C ASP A 55 -8.01 -1.65 18.96
N SER A 56 -6.90 -1.56 18.23
CA SER A 56 -6.74 -2.22 16.94
C SER A 56 -5.82 -3.43 17.00
N PHE A 57 -6.16 -4.45 16.21
CA PHE A 57 -5.30 -5.61 16.00
C PHE A 57 -5.15 -5.87 14.51
N LEU A 58 -3.96 -5.54 13.99
CA LEU A 58 -3.55 -5.85 12.62
C LEU A 58 -2.55 -7.00 12.68
N PRO A 59 -2.95 -8.27 12.52
CA PRO A 59 -2.01 -9.39 12.50
C PRO A 59 -1.09 -9.28 11.27
N HIS A 60 0.17 -8.96 11.53
CA HIS A 60 1.19 -8.75 10.50
C HIS A 60 2.53 -9.35 10.90
N ALA A 61 3.38 -9.57 9.91
CA ALA A 61 4.80 -9.81 10.12
C ALA A 61 5.62 -9.33 8.91
N THR A 62 6.94 -9.33 9.07
CA THR A 62 7.88 -9.09 7.97
C THR A 62 8.14 -10.38 7.16
N TRP A 63 8.57 -10.24 5.91
CA TRP A 63 8.93 -11.33 4.99
C TRP A 63 10.00 -12.30 5.51
N ARG A 64 10.70 -11.93 6.58
CA ARG A 64 11.80 -12.73 7.17
C ARG A 64 11.32 -13.85 8.09
N VAL A 65 10.05 -13.87 8.50
CA VAL A 65 9.53 -14.94 9.35
C VAL A 65 9.28 -16.22 8.55
N ALA A 66 9.52 -17.39 9.16
CA ALA A 66 9.36 -18.68 8.48
C ALA A 66 7.92 -18.90 7.96
N ASP A 67 6.92 -18.44 8.71
CA ASP A 67 5.50 -18.59 8.37
C ASP A 67 4.93 -17.37 7.62
N ALA A 68 5.76 -16.64 6.88
CA ALA A 68 5.34 -15.45 6.11
C ALA A 68 4.11 -15.73 5.21
N ALA A 69 4.01 -16.94 4.65
CA ALA A 69 2.90 -17.34 3.79
C ALA A 69 1.53 -17.41 4.51
N HIS A 70 1.52 -17.52 5.84
CA HIS A 70 0.30 -17.57 6.65
C HIS A 70 -0.15 -16.20 7.17
N GLN A 71 0.67 -15.16 6.99
CA GLN A 71 0.40 -13.84 7.55
C GLN A 71 -0.69 -13.11 6.77
N PRO A 72 -1.76 -12.62 7.44
CA PRO A 72 -2.81 -11.84 6.78
C PRO A 72 -2.29 -10.56 6.15
N ILE A 73 -1.36 -9.88 6.83
CA ILE A 73 -0.60 -8.74 6.32
C ILE A 73 0.87 -9.13 6.34
N LEU A 74 1.55 -8.98 5.20
CA LEU A 74 2.98 -9.20 5.10
C LEU A 74 3.69 -7.93 4.68
N LEU A 75 4.66 -7.48 5.47
CA LEU A 75 5.57 -6.38 5.11
C LEU A 75 6.75 -6.98 4.35
N THR A 76 7.16 -6.36 3.24
CA THR A 76 8.24 -6.86 2.38
C THR A 76 9.00 -5.72 1.73
N THR A 77 10.25 -5.96 1.34
CA THR A 77 11.01 -5.10 0.41
C THR A 77 11.04 -5.67 -1.01
N GLY A 78 10.56 -6.90 -1.19
CA GLY A 78 10.53 -7.58 -2.47
C GLY A 78 9.20 -7.49 -3.22
N GLU A 79 9.25 -7.80 -4.51
CA GLU A 79 8.10 -7.76 -5.41
C GLU A 79 7.22 -9.02 -5.37
N GLY A 80 7.71 -10.12 -4.79
CA GLY A 80 6.98 -11.39 -4.74
C GLY A 80 5.74 -11.38 -3.84
N ASN A 81 4.82 -12.32 -4.06
CA ASN A 81 3.55 -12.46 -3.33
C ASN A 81 3.49 -13.76 -2.48
N PRO A 82 4.30 -13.90 -1.42
CA PRO A 82 4.45 -15.19 -0.73
C PRO A 82 3.24 -15.59 0.13
N ASN A 83 2.37 -14.66 0.53
CA ASN A 83 1.16 -14.95 1.31
C ASN A 83 -0.12 -15.07 0.45
N GLY A 84 0.01 -14.99 -0.88
CA GLY A 84 -1.14 -15.00 -1.78
C GLY A 84 -2.09 -13.81 -1.55
N ALA A 85 -1.52 -12.64 -1.30
CA ALA A 85 -2.26 -11.40 -1.10
C ALA A 85 -3.10 -11.06 -2.32
N LYS A 86 -4.34 -10.64 -2.06
CA LYS A 86 -5.25 -10.07 -3.06
C LYS A 86 -5.00 -8.58 -3.25
N VAL A 87 -4.45 -7.93 -2.23
CA VAL A 87 -4.16 -6.50 -2.22
C VAL A 87 -2.68 -6.24 -2.00
N ARG A 88 -2.08 -5.38 -2.81
CA ARG A 88 -0.73 -4.86 -2.56
C ARG A 88 -0.74 -3.36 -2.27
N PHE A 89 -0.08 -2.96 -1.21
CA PHE A 89 0.23 -1.56 -0.92
C PHE A 89 1.67 -1.27 -1.34
N LEU A 90 1.86 -0.20 -2.11
CA LEU A 90 3.16 0.34 -2.49
C LEU A 90 3.36 1.63 -1.70
N VAL A 91 4.39 1.65 -0.85
CA VAL A 91 4.74 2.79 0.00
C VAL A 91 6.17 3.21 -0.28
N ASP A 92 6.55 4.42 0.17
CA ASP A 92 7.91 4.94 0.07
C ASP A 92 8.47 4.89 -1.38
N ASN A 93 7.60 5.18 -2.36
CA ASN A 93 7.88 5.12 -3.80
C ASN A 93 8.28 3.74 -4.34
N ALA A 94 7.83 2.66 -3.68
CA ALA A 94 8.03 1.29 -4.18
C ALA A 94 7.50 1.11 -5.61
N ALA A 95 8.30 0.44 -6.44
CA ALA A 95 7.95 0.17 -7.83
C ALA A 95 6.76 -0.80 -7.96
N LEU A 96 6.06 -0.71 -9.09
CA LEU A 96 5.04 -1.69 -9.46
C LEU A 96 5.72 -3.06 -9.66
N PRO A 97 5.25 -4.13 -9.00
CA PRO A 97 5.85 -5.45 -9.18
C PRO A 97 5.60 -5.97 -10.59
N GLU A 98 6.48 -6.82 -11.11
CA GLU A 98 6.29 -7.44 -12.44
C GLU A 98 4.92 -8.12 -12.57
N ASP A 99 4.48 -8.82 -11.51
CA ASP A 99 3.24 -9.57 -11.44
C ASP A 99 2.00 -8.72 -11.09
N SER A 100 2.07 -7.39 -11.21
CA SER A 100 0.98 -6.45 -10.86
C SER A 100 -0.44 -6.86 -11.28
N GLY A 101 -0.59 -7.60 -12.39
CA GLY A 101 -1.89 -8.08 -12.89
C GLY A 101 -2.50 -9.25 -12.11
N SER A 102 -1.76 -9.85 -11.17
CA SER A 102 -2.23 -10.96 -10.32
C SER A 102 -3.11 -10.49 -9.16
N TYR A 103 -2.99 -9.22 -8.78
CA TYR A 103 -3.74 -8.64 -7.66
C TYR A 103 -5.15 -8.24 -8.07
N GLU A 104 -6.10 -8.39 -7.14
CA GLU A 104 -7.43 -7.78 -7.28
C GLU A 104 -7.32 -6.26 -7.16
N ARG A 105 -6.46 -5.78 -6.25
CA ARG A 105 -6.24 -4.36 -6.01
C ARG A 105 -4.80 -4.01 -5.66
N MET A 106 -4.32 -2.90 -6.19
CA MET A 106 -3.10 -2.25 -5.72
C MET A 106 -3.43 -0.86 -5.17
N VAL A 107 -2.70 -0.44 -4.16
CA VAL A 107 -2.84 0.88 -3.52
C VAL A 107 -1.47 1.51 -3.47
N LEU A 108 -1.27 2.62 -4.17
CA LEU A 108 -0.02 3.36 -4.18
C LEU A 108 -0.20 4.62 -3.33
N LEU A 109 0.60 4.72 -2.26
CA LEU A 109 0.62 5.86 -1.34
C LEU A 109 1.88 6.67 -1.63
N PHE A 110 1.72 7.93 -2.02
CA PHE A 110 2.85 8.81 -2.34
C PHE A 110 2.72 10.16 -1.66
N ASN A 111 3.86 10.72 -1.28
CA ASN A 111 3.91 12.05 -0.69
C ASN A 111 3.64 13.11 -1.76
N GLY A 112 2.64 13.94 -1.52
CA GLY A 112 2.21 15.02 -2.38
C GLY A 112 3.02 16.28 -2.30
N ASP A 113 3.71 16.44 -1.18
CA ASP A 113 4.55 17.59 -0.88
C ASP A 113 6.00 17.34 -1.36
N ASP A 114 6.24 16.21 -2.04
CA ASP A 114 7.51 15.78 -2.62
C ASP A 114 7.39 15.62 -4.14
N ASP A 115 8.04 16.52 -4.89
CA ASP A 115 8.00 16.54 -6.36
C ASP A 115 8.54 15.26 -7.00
N GLU A 116 9.52 14.58 -6.37
CA GLU A 116 10.08 13.32 -6.88
C GLU A 116 9.07 12.19 -6.73
N ALA A 117 8.44 12.08 -5.55
CA ALA A 117 7.37 11.11 -5.31
C ALA A 117 6.18 11.31 -6.26
N VAL A 118 5.78 12.57 -6.52
CA VAL A 118 4.73 12.90 -7.49
C VAL A 118 5.14 12.50 -8.91
N ALA A 119 6.39 12.73 -9.31
CA ALA A 119 6.90 12.33 -10.62
C ALA A 119 6.89 10.80 -10.80
N MET A 120 7.33 10.05 -9.78
CA MET A 120 7.30 8.59 -9.78
C MET A 120 5.87 8.04 -9.82
N ALA A 121 4.94 8.62 -9.05
CA ALA A 121 3.53 8.23 -9.09
C ALA A 121 2.90 8.48 -10.47
N ARG A 122 3.27 9.58 -11.15
CA ARG A 122 2.84 9.85 -12.53
C ARG A 122 3.37 8.83 -13.52
N ASP A 123 4.61 8.35 -13.34
CA ASP A 123 5.15 7.30 -14.19
C ASP A 123 4.43 5.96 -13.96
N ALA A 124 4.26 5.56 -12.69
CA ALA A 124 3.48 4.38 -12.31
C ALA A 124 2.04 4.43 -12.86
N TRP A 125 1.40 5.60 -12.87
CA TRP A 125 0.08 5.80 -13.47
C TRP A 125 0.08 5.47 -14.97
N LYS A 126 1.08 5.96 -15.72
CA LYS A 126 1.22 5.66 -17.16
C LYS A 126 1.43 4.17 -17.39
N GLN A 127 2.29 3.53 -16.58
CA GLN A 127 2.53 2.09 -16.66
C GLN A 127 1.24 1.28 -16.41
N CYS A 128 0.46 1.65 -15.38
CA CYS A 128 -0.81 0.99 -15.08
C CYS A 128 -1.84 1.15 -16.22
N LYS A 129 -1.95 2.35 -16.80
CA LYS A 129 -2.80 2.59 -17.98
C LYS A 129 -2.35 1.75 -19.18
N ALA A 130 -1.04 1.64 -19.42
CA ALA A 130 -0.50 0.81 -20.51
C ALA A 130 -0.80 -0.69 -20.31
N LYS A 131 -0.85 -1.15 -19.06
CA LYS A 131 -1.28 -2.52 -18.68
C LYS A 131 -2.82 -2.70 -18.68
N ALA A 132 -3.59 -1.69 -19.11
CA ALA A 132 -5.06 -1.69 -19.12
C ALA A 132 -5.70 -1.96 -17.74
N PHE A 133 -5.03 -1.54 -16.66
CA PHE A 133 -5.60 -1.57 -15.32
C PHE A 133 -6.64 -0.46 -15.14
N GLU A 134 -7.63 -0.71 -14.29
CA GLU A 134 -8.49 0.36 -13.80
C GLU A 134 -7.69 1.19 -12.82
N VAL A 135 -7.57 2.50 -13.06
CA VAL A 135 -6.82 3.41 -12.17
C VAL A 135 -7.73 4.50 -11.66
N THR A 136 -7.63 4.81 -10.37
CA THR A 136 -8.37 5.88 -9.72
C THR A 136 -7.43 6.72 -8.86
N TYR A 137 -7.71 8.01 -8.77
CA TYR A 137 -6.90 8.97 -8.04
C TYR A 137 -7.70 9.53 -6.86
N TRP A 138 -7.07 9.55 -5.69
CA TRP A 138 -7.70 9.87 -4.42
C TRP A 138 -6.91 10.93 -3.68
N GLN A 139 -7.61 11.96 -3.20
CA GLN A 139 -7.04 13.06 -2.45
C GLN A 139 -8.00 13.43 -1.32
N ALA A 140 -7.46 13.80 -0.15
CA ALA A 140 -8.28 14.28 0.95
C ALA A 140 -8.91 15.65 0.63
N ASP A 141 -10.14 15.87 1.07
CA ASP A 141 -10.74 17.21 1.16
C ASP A 141 -10.18 17.98 2.37
N GLU A 142 -10.58 19.25 2.54
CA GLU A 142 -10.17 20.08 3.68
C GLU A 142 -10.58 19.49 5.04
N ALA A 143 -11.62 18.64 5.07
CA ALA A 143 -12.06 17.92 6.27
C ALA A 143 -11.32 16.58 6.46
N GLY A 144 -10.37 16.25 5.59
CA GLY A 144 -9.57 15.02 5.68
C GLY A 144 -10.25 13.77 5.14
N ARG A 145 -11.36 13.89 4.41
CA ARG A 145 -12.07 12.75 3.81
C ARG A 145 -11.55 12.48 2.40
N TRP A 146 -11.31 11.21 2.10
CA TRP A 146 -10.86 10.78 0.77
C TRP A 146 -11.93 10.99 -0.29
N GLN A 147 -11.60 11.77 -1.33
CA GLN A 147 -12.44 11.99 -2.50
C GLN A 147 -11.74 11.41 -3.72
N ARG A 148 -12.50 10.66 -4.52
CA ARG A 148 -12.06 10.30 -5.87
C ARG A 148 -12.03 11.57 -6.71
N ARG A 149 -10.93 11.76 -7.43
CA ARG A 149 -10.72 12.85 -8.37
C ARG A 149 -10.70 12.24 -9.78
N ASP A 150 -11.33 12.95 -10.71
CA ASP A 150 -11.39 12.57 -12.13
C ASP A 150 -10.21 13.15 -12.92
#